data_AF-A0A7I8JVR7-F1
#
_entry.id   AF-A0A7I8JVR7-F1
#
_cell.length_a   1.000
_cell.length_b   1.000
_cell.length_c   1.000
_cell.angle_alpha   90.00
_cell.angle_beta   90.00
_cell.angle_gamma   90.00
#
_symmetry.space_group_name_H-M   'P 1'
#
loop_
_entity.id
_entity.type
_entity.pdbx_description
1 polymer ?
#
loop_
_entity_poly.entity_id
_entity_poly.type
_entity_poly.pdbx_seq_one_letter_code
_entity_poly.pdbx_strand_id
1 'polypeptide(L)'
;MVLPLPLLFLFLLVSACVAQPPPKFRCSSKSNCQALAGYVPPREMTYEAVRGLFDIPANTTVRIPFTCTCGNGTGVSERRPFYAVKNGDSLLAIAREIFGGLVTYQQIAAANGIANASLINAGQRLFIPLPCSCDDVDIHTIHLAHVVKQGSTLAEVSREFGSSEASLISRNSISDPKSLLPGQVLDVPLTGCSSSSIHRDSPDYGLLVPNGSYALTAGNCIRLWCAKTPDSLLNTTLRCNQPLCNSNESPDHQLEIQIPYISACMVTWCFYAGFDNGKILTTTTSSSTCGELHDSGPLMAVALVSL
;
A
#
# COMPACT_ATOMS: atom_id res chain seq x y z
N MET A 1 -19.14 -38.99 59.85
CA MET A 1 -17.83 -38.40 59.50
C MET A 1 -17.87 -38.03 58.04
N VAL A 2 -18.04 -36.74 57.74
CA VAL A 2 -18.14 -36.20 56.37
C VAL A 2 -16.77 -35.62 56.01
N LEU A 3 -16.15 -36.13 54.95
CA LEU A 3 -14.86 -35.67 54.43
C LEU A 3 -15.02 -34.28 53.77
N PRO A 4 -14.10 -33.31 53.95
CA PRO A 4 -14.19 -32.03 53.27
C PRO A 4 -13.60 -32.10 51.85
N LEU A 5 -14.31 -31.48 50.91
CA LEU A 5 -13.94 -31.29 49.50
C LEU A 5 -12.83 -30.20 49.41
N PRO A 6 -11.73 -30.38 48.65
CA PRO A 6 -10.70 -29.34 48.56
C PRO A 6 -11.17 -28.21 47.63
N LEU A 7 -11.08 -26.97 48.12
CA LEU A 7 -11.26 -25.76 47.33
C LEU A 7 -10.21 -25.72 46.21
N LEU A 8 -10.66 -25.89 44.96
CA LEU A 8 -9.86 -25.65 43.78
C LEU A 8 -9.75 -24.12 43.58
N PHE A 9 -8.62 -23.52 43.94
CA PHE A 9 -8.33 -22.12 43.64
C PHE A 9 -8.16 -21.96 42.12
N LEU A 10 -9.21 -21.47 41.46
CA LEU A 10 -9.17 -21.05 40.06
C LEU A 10 -8.33 -19.76 39.99
N PHE A 11 -7.04 -19.89 39.68
CA PHE A 11 -6.20 -18.74 39.31
C PHE A 11 -6.74 -18.16 38.01
N LEU A 12 -7.57 -17.12 38.11
CA LEU A 12 -7.86 -16.21 37.03
C LEU A 12 -6.53 -15.54 36.63
N LEU A 13 -5.88 -16.08 35.60
CA LEU A 13 -4.86 -15.39 34.84
C LEU A 13 -5.53 -14.18 34.20
N VAL A 14 -5.56 -13.06 34.93
CA VAL A 14 -5.83 -11.75 34.36
C VAL A 14 -4.69 -11.52 33.37
N SER A 15 -4.96 -11.79 32.10
CA SER A 15 -4.07 -11.44 31.00
C SER A 15 -3.99 -9.92 31.01
N ALA A 16 -2.97 -9.40 31.68
CA ALA A 16 -2.65 -7.98 31.67
C ALA A 16 -2.40 -7.64 30.20
N CYS A 17 -3.38 -6.97 29.58
CA CYS A 17 -3.21 -6.37 28.28
C CYS A 17 -2.14 -5.29 28.44
N VAL A 18 -0.87 -5.67 28.24
CA VAL A 18 0.23 -4.71 28.19
C VAL A 18 -0.11 -3.82 27.00
N ALA A 19 -0.53 -2.59 27.29
CA ALA A 19 -0.78 -1.59 26.28
C ALA A 19 0.53 -1.38 25.51
N GLN A 20 0.60 -1.85 24.27
CA GLN A 20 1.75 -1.58 23.42
C GLN A 20 1.89 -0.07 23.26
N PRO A 21 3.12 0.48 23.34
CA PRO A 21 3.33 1.87 23.00
C PRO A 21 2.80 2.13 21.59
N PRO A 22 2.18 3.30 21.36
CA PRO A 22 1.60 3.61 20.06
C PRO A 22 2.68 3.46 18.97
N PRO A 23 2.30 2.92 17.79
CA PRO A 23 3.25 2.71 16.72
C PRO A 23 3.87 4.06 16.32
N LYS A 24 5.19 4.14 16.40
CA LYS A 24 5.97 5.30 15.97
C LYS A 24 6.76 4.90 14.75
N PHE A 25 6.26 5.31 13.59
CA PHE A 25 6.99 5.12 12.34
C PHE A 25 8.09 6.15 12.32
N ARG A 26 9.34 5.68 12.24
CA ARG A 26 10.50 6.57 12.09
C ARG A 26 10.39 7.24 10.72
N CYS A 27 10.50 8.56 10.70
CA CYS A 27 10.58 9.29 9.44
C CYS A 27 11.52 10.48 9.56
N SER A 28 12.55 10.49 8.72
CA SER A 28 13.71 11.36 8.82
C SER A 28 14.27 11.83 7.48
N SER A 29 14.06 11.09 6.39
CA SER A 29 14.70 11.38 5.09
C SER A 29 14.02 12.51 4.30
N LYS A 30 12.71 12.40 4.06
CA LYS A 30 11.92 13.26 3.17
C LYS A 30 10.79 13.90 3.95
N SER A 31 10.40 15.11 3.56
CA SER A 31 9.27 15.82 4.17
C SER A 31 7.95 15.13 3.85
N ASN A 32 7.71 14.77 2.58
CA ASN A 32 6.45 14.16 2.13
C ASN A 32 6.70 12.98 1.17
N CYS A 33 5.77 12.02 1.16
CA CYS A 33 5.79 10.87 0.25
C CYS A 33 4.42 10.18 0.16
N GLN A 34 4.29 9.18 -0.73
CA GLN A 34 3.16 8.25 -0.74
C GLN A 34 3.36 7.18 0.35
N ALA A 35 2.31 6.90 1.12
CA ALA A 35 2.25 5.79 2.06
C ALA A 35 0.93 5.01 1.90
N LEU A 36 0.86 3.83 2.50
CA LEU A 36 -0.30 2.95 2.45
C LEU A 36 -0.79 2.59 3.86
N ALA A 37 -2.11 2.56 4.03
CA ALA A 37 -2.74 1.98 5.20
C ALA A 37 -3.34 0.63 4.82
N GLY A 38 -2.95 -0.43 5.53
CA GLY A 38 -3.59 -1.73 5.45
C GLY A 38 -4.90 -1.71 6.23
N TYR A 39 -5.99 -1.40 5.54
CA TYR A 39 -7.31 -1.27 6.14
C TYR A 39 -8.10 -2.57 6.01
N VAL A 40 -8.58 -3.10 7.13
CA VAL A 40 -9.56 -4.20 7.13
C VAL A 40 -10.92 -3.59 7.49
N PRO A 41 -11.82 -3.44 6.51
CA PRO A 41 -13.13 -2.83 6.73
C PRO A 41 -14.00 -3.67 7.67
N PRO A 42 -14.73 -3.04 8.61
CA PRO A 42 -15.66 -3.75 9.47
C PRO A 42 -16.88 -4.24 8.68
N ARG A 43 -17.50 -5.34 9.14
CA ARG A 43 -18.62 -6.02 8.47
C ARG A 43 -19.85 -5.13 8.21
N GLU A 44 -20.00 -4.03 8.96
CA GLU A 44 -21.20 -3.18 8.92
C GLU A 44 -21.02 -1.84 8.19
N MET A 45 -19.83 -1.54 7.66
CA MET A 45 -19.64 -0.30 6.90
C MET A 45 -19.89 -0.54 5.42
N THR A 46 -20.28 0.53 4.71
CA THR A 46 -20.54 0.68 3.26
C THR A 46 -19.45 0.17 2.30
N TYR A 47 -18.45 -0.55 2.82
CA TYR A 47 -17.54 -1.41 2.07
C TYR A 47 -18.30 -2.48 1.27
N GLU A 48 -19.44 -3.03 1.73
CA GLU A 48 -20.24 -3.98 0.92
C GLU A 48 -20.59 -3.45 -0.49
N ALA A 49 -20.83 -2.14 -0.65
CA ALA A 49 -21.05 -1.52 -1.96
C ALA A 49 -19.77 -1.42 -2.82
N VAL A 50 -18.62 -1.16 -2.18
CA VAL A 50 -17.30 -1.16 -2.83
C VAL A 50 -16.87 -2.60 -3.17
N ARG A 51 -17.19 -3.58 -2.32
CA ARG A 51 -16.94 -5.00 -2.52
C ARG A 51 -17.71 -5.56 -3.69
N GLY A 52 -18.99 -5.23 -3.80
CA GLY A 52 -19.83 -5.64 -4.94
C GLY A 52 -19.40 -4.99 -6.24
N LEU A 53 -18.74 -3.83 -6.19
CA LEU A 53 -18.22 -3.13 -7.38
C LEU A 53 -16.86 -3.66 -7.86
N PHE A 54 -16.05 -4.25 -6.95
CA PHE A 54 -14.67 -4.66 -7.22
C PHE A 54 -14.37 -6.14 -6.88
N ASP A 55 -15.40 -6.96 -6.65
CA ASP A 55 -15.32 -8.39 -6.28
C ASP A 55 -14.37 -8.70 -5.10
N ILE A 56 -14.30 -7.80 -4.11
CA ILE A 56 -13.33 -7.96 -3.02
C ILE A 56 -13.88 -8.89 -1.91
N PRO A 57 -13.21 -10.03 -1.59
CA PRO A 57 -13.65 -10.95 -0.54
C PRO A 57 -13.71 -10.32 0.88
N ALA A 58 -14.36 -11.01 1.81
CA ALA A 58 -14.51 -10.51 3.17
C ALA A 58 -13.18 -10.60 3.91
N ASN A 59 -12.92 -9.67 4.82
CA ASN A 59 -11.70 -9.64 5.64
C ASN A 59 -10.39 -9.55 4.84
N THR A 60 -10.43 -9.11 3.59
CA THR A 60 -9.24 -8.76 2.83
C THR A 60 -8.71 -7.41 3.27
N THR A 61 -7.40 -7.31 3.43
CA THR A 61 -6.74 -6.03 3.65
C THR A 61 -6.80 -5.20 2.37
N VAL A 62 -7.46 -4.04 2.43
CA VAL A 62 -7.44 -3.03 1.37
C VAL A 62 -6.29 -2.07 1.64
N ARG A 63 -5.44 -1.83 0.64
CA ARG A 63 -4.31 -0.89 0.76
C ARG A 63 -4.78 0.49 0.31
N ILE A 64 -4.94 1.41 1.24
CA ILE A 64 -5.43 2.77 0.96
C ILE A 64 -4.23 3.72 0.86
N PRO A 65 -3.98 4.33 -0.31
CA PRO A 65 -2.93 5.32 -0.46
C PRO A 65 -3.31 6.66 0.18
N PHE A 66 -2.31 7.31 0.77
CA PHE A 66 -2.42 8.68 1.27
C PHE A 66 -1.05 9.37 1.25
N THR A 67 -1.05 10.70 1.30
CA THR A 67 0.18 11.47 1.44
C THR A 67 0.65 11.42 2.89
N CYS A 68 1.90 11.03 3.11
CA CYS A 68 2.58 11.11 4.39
C CYS A 68 3.31 12.44 4.52
N THR A 69 3.29 13.02 5.72
CA THR A 69 4.14 14.15 6.10
C THR A 69 4.99 13.77 7.30
N CYS A 70 6.26 14.12 7.26
CA CYS A 70 7.24 13.79 8.28
C CYS A 70 7.67 15.03 9.05
N GLY A 71 7.67 14.90 10.37
CA GLY A 71 8.05 15.95 11.29
C GLY A 71 8.40 15.39 12.66
N ASN A 72 9.38 15.99 13.33
CA ASN A 72 9.85 15.57 14.66
C ASN A 72 10.25 14.08 14.75
N GLY A 73 10.79 13.52 13.66
CA GLY A 73 11.24 12.13 13.60
C GLY A 73 10.13 11.09 13.37
N THR A 74 8.89 11.53 13.16
CA THR A 74 7.73 10.65 12.90
C THR A 74 6.94 11.07 11.68
N GLY A 75 6.31 10.12 10.99
CA GLY A 75 5.42 10.39 9.87
C GLY A 75 3.95 10.16 10.23
N VAL A 76 3.10 11.09 9.79
CA VAL A 76 1.64 10.98 9.88
C VAL A 76 0.98 11.42 8.57
N SER A 77 -0.23 10.94 8.32
CA SER A 77 -0.99 11.31 7.13
C SER A 77 -1.23 12.83 7.01
N GLU A 78 -1.17 13.34 5.78
CA GLU A 78 -1.29 14.78 5.51
C GLU A 78 -2.75 15.23 5.64
N ARG A 79 -3.09 15.82 6.79
CA ARG A 79 -4.38 16.51 7.04
C ARG A 79 -5.65 15.66 6.83
N ARG A 80 -5.55 14.40 6.45
CA ARG A 80 -6.66 13.47 6.17
C ARG A 80 -6.29 12.05 6.63
N PRO A 81 -7.27 11.17 6.89
CA PRO A 81 -8.71 11.42 6.82
C PRO A 81 -9.25 12.20 8.03
N PHE A 82 -10.46 12.74 7.87
CA PHE A 82 -11.26 13.26 8.97
C PHE A 82 -12.43 12.31 9.24
N TYR A 83 -12.75 12.09 10.51
CA TYR A 83 -13.92 11.35 10.94
C TYR A 83 -14.90 12.29 11.65
N ALA A 84 -16.17 12.24 11.26
CA ALA A 84 -17.24 12.98 11.93
C ALA A 84 -17.85 12.07 13.01
N VAL A 85 -17.68 12.45 14.28
CA VAL A 85 -18.15 11.70 15.44
C VAL A 85 -19.66 11.49 15.35
N LYS A 86 -20.11 10.25 15.48
CA LYS A 86 -21.51 9.85 15.54
C LYS A 86 -21.99 9.78 16.99
N ASN A 87 -23.31 9.75 17.17
CA ASN A 87 -23.88 9.57 18.50
C ASN A 87 -23.50 8.18 19.06
N GLY A 88 -23.00 8.14 20.28
CA GLY A 88 -22.52 6.92 20.94
C GLY A 88 -21.06 6.55 20.67
N ASP A 89 -20.35 7.30 19.82
CA ASP A 89 -18.94 7.02 19.54
C ASP A 89 -18.05 7.29 20.77
N SER A 90 -16.97 6.51 20.87
CA SER A 90 -15.84 6.78 21.75
C SER A 90 -14.55 6.78 20.94
N LEU A 91 -13.51 7.50 21.39
CA LEU A 91 -12.22 7.49 20.69
C LEU A 91 -11.62 6.07 20.59
N LEU A 92 -11.91 5.21 21.57
CA LEU A 92 -11.46 3.81 21.57
C LEU A 92 -12.15 3.01 20.46
N ALA A 93 -13.48 3.12 20.34
CA ALA A 93 -14.25 2.44 19.30
C ALA A 93 -13.88 2.96 17.91
N ILE A 94 -13.72 4.29 17.75
CA ILE A 94 -13.26 4.89 16.50
C ILE A 94 -11.90 4.31 16.09
N ALA A 95 -10.92 4.32 17.00
CA ALA A 95 -9.59 3.78 16.75
C ALA A 95 -9.60 2.29 16.35
N ARG A 96 -10.27 1.45 17.14
CA ARG A 96 -10.22 -0.01 17.01
C ARG A 96 -11.17 -0.57 15.95
N GLU A 97 -12.40 -0.08 15.91
CA GLU A 97 -13.48 -0.67 15.11
C GLU A 97 -13.61 0.04 13.75
N ILE A 98 -13.49 1.36 13.72
CA ILE A 98 -13.65 2.13 12.48
C ILE A 98 -12.35 2.19 11.69
N PHE A 99 -11.21 2.43 12.35
CA PHE A 99 -9.88 2.50 11.74
C PHE A 99 -9.05 1.22 11.91
N GLY A 100 -9.68 0.13 12.37
CA GLY A 100 -9.07 -1.20 12.42
C GLY A 100 -7.83 -1.32 13.31
N GLY A 101 -7.63 -0.39 14.26
CA GLY A 101 -6.46 -0.36 15.13
C GLY A 101 -5.21 0.28 14.52
N LEU A 102 -5.30 0.91 13.34
CA LEU A 102 -4.16 1.61 12.72
C LEU A 102 -3.63 2.78 13.56
N VAL A 103 -4.47 3.34 14.41
CA VAL A 103 -4.15 4.41 15.36
C VAL A 103 -4.68 4.06 16.74
N THR A 104 -4.09 4.62 17.79
CA THR A 104 -4.62 4.54 19.15
C THR A 104 -5.51 5.73 19.48
N TYR A 105 -6.39 5.57 20.47
CA TYR A 105 -7.23 6.68 20.92
C TYR A 105 -6.40 7.85 21.47
N GLN A 106 -5.23 7.58 22.06
CA GLN A 106 -4.31 8.60 22.55
C GLN A 106 -3.70 9.41 21.39
N GLN A 107 -3.36 8.75 20.28
CA GLN A 107 -2.87 9.44 19.09
C GLN A 107 -3.95 10.34 18.49
N ILE A 108 -5.20 9.87 18.42
CA ILE A 108 -6.33 10.70 17.98
C ILE A 108 -6.52 11.88 18.93
N ALA A 109 -6.54 11.66 20.25
CA ALA A 109 -6.73 12.72 21.24
C ALA A 109 -5.63 13.79 21.14
N ALA A 110 -4.36 13.37 21.09
CA ALA A 110 -3.21 14.27 20.99
C ALA A 110 -3.24 15.10 19.68
N ALA A 111 -3.52 14.47 18.55
CA ALA A 111 -3.56 15.15 17.26
C ALA A 111 -4.71 16.16 17.13
N ASN A 112 -5.74 16.05 17.98
CA ASN A 112 -6.91 16.93 17.99
C ASN A 112 -6.97 17.85 19.22
N GLY A 113 -5.92 17.90 20.05
CA GLY A 113 -5.88 18.73 21.25
C GLY A 113 -6.93 18.36 22.32
N ILE A 114 -7.35 17.10 22.37
CA ILE A 114 -8.38 16.61 23.29
C ILE A 114 -7.71 16.18 24.61
N ALA A 115 -7.92 16.96 25.66
CA ALA A 115 -7.38 16.66 26.99
C ALA A 115 -8.09 15.47 27.68
N ASN A 116 -9.41 15.38 27.51
CA ASN A 116 -10.22 14.30 28.06
C ASN A 116 -10.85 13.47 26.92
N ALA A 117 -10.34 12.26 26.72
CA ALA A 117 -10.77 11.34 25.67
C ALA A 117 -12.25 10.92 25.76
N SER A 118 -12.88 11.07 26.94
CA SER A 118 -14.30 10.79 27.15
C SER A 118 -15.22 11.92 26.71
N LEU A 119 -14.68 13.10 26.38
CA LEU A 119 -15.46 14.28 25.99
C LEU A 119 -15.32 14.54 24.49
N ILE A 120 -15.98 13.70 23.68
CA ILE A 120 -16.20 13.96 22.26
C ILE A 120 -17.69 14.15 21.98
N ASN A 121 -18.02 15.07 21.07
CA ASN A 121 -19.40 15.41 20.74
C ASN A 121 -19.79 14.91 19.36
N ALA A 122 -21.04 14.48 19.19
CA ALA A 122 -21.56 14.17 17.86
C ALA A 122 -21.41 15.37 16.91
N GLY A 123 -21.00 15.10 15.68
CA GLY A 123 -20.67 16.11 14.67
C GLY A 123 -19.25 16.68 14.75
N GLN A 124 -18.51 16.41 15.84
CA GLN A 124 -17.11 16.83 15.95
C GLN A 124 -16.26 16.17 14.86
N ARG A 125 -15.42 16.96 14.19
CA ARG A 125 -14.50 16.47 13.15
C ARG A 125 -13.16 16.16 13.78
N LEU A 126 -12.76 14.90 13.74
CA LEU A 126 -11.49 14.41 14.25
C LEU A 126 -10.54 14.13 13.09
N PHE A 127 -9.37 14.75 13.10
CA PHE A 127 -8.26 14.33 12.25
C PHE A 127 -7.73 12.98 12.75
N ILE A 128 -7.50 12.05 11.82
CA ILE A 128 -7.03 10.71 12.14
C ILE A 128 -5.58 10.58 11.64
N PRO A 129 -4.59 10.60 12.55
CA PRO A 129 -3.17 10.66 12.20
C PRO A 129 -2.64 9.26 11.85
N LEU A 130 -2.90 8.78 10.63
CA LEU A 130 -2.45 7.45 10.23
C LEU A 130 -0.90 7.41 10.23
N PRO A 131 -0.28 6.40 10.85
CA PRO A 131 1.18 6.32 10.92
C PRO A 131 1.76 6.01 9.53
N CYS A 132 2.87 6.65 9.20
CA CYS A 132 3.56 6.45 7.93
C CYS A 132 5.04 6.83 8.03
N SER A 133 5.80 6.51 6.99
CA SER A 133 7.22 6.86 6.87
C SER A 133 7.52 7.20 5.41
N CYS A 134 8.54 8.03 5.23
CA CYS A 134 9.14 8.36 3.94
C CYS A 134 10.63 7.97 3.86
N ASP A 135 11.13 7.27 4.89
CA ASP A 135 12.50 6.75 4.92
C ASP A 135 12.77 5.80 3.77
N ASP A 136 13.95 5.90 3.17
CA ASP A 136 14.34 4.93 2.15
C ASP A 136 14.95 3.71 2.86
N VAL A 137 14.35 2.54 2.66
CA VAL A 137 14.89 1.25 3.11
C VAL A 137 15.63 0.58 1.97
N ASP A 138 14.96 0.51 0.82
CA ASP A 138 15.46 0.05 -0.48
C ASP A 138 15.04 1.03 -1.59
N ILE A 139 15.41 0.74 -2.83
CA ILE A 139 15.02 1.53 -4.00
C ILE A 139 13.49 1.52 -4.14
N HIS A 140 12.88 2.71 -4.25
CA HIS A 140 11.42 2.91 -4.42
C HIS A 140 10.58 2.26 -3.30
N THR A 141 10.94 2.54 -2.04
CA THR A 141 10.19 2.04 -0.87
C THR A 141 8.86 2.76 -0.69
N ILE A 142 7.80 2.00 -0.44
CA ILE A 142 6.49 2.49 0.00
C ILE A 142 6.19 1.88 1.37
N HIS A 143 5.94 2.72 2.37
CA HIS A 143 5.64 2.24 3.71
C HIS A 143 4.16 1.88 3.86
N LEU A 144 3.89 0.63 4.28
CA LEU A 144 2.56 0.13 4.60
C LEU A 144 2.40 0.00 6.12
N ALA A 145 1.38 0.66 6.68
CA ALA A 145 0.93 0.41 8.03
C ALA A 145 0.07 -0.87 8.07
N HIS A 146 0.61 -1.94 8.67
CA HIS A 146 -0.04 -3.25 8.75
C HIS A 146 -0.38 -3.61 10.19
N VAL A 147 -1.66 -3.90 10.48
CA VAL A 147 -2.09 -4.38 11.79
C VAL A 147 -1.95 -5.90 11.85
N VAL A 148 -1.12 -6.37 12.78
CA VAL A 148 -0.83 -7.80 13.00
C VAL A 148 -2.09 -8.54 13.41
N LYS A 149 -2.45 -9.56 12.64
CA LYS A 149 -3.60 -10.43 12.95
C LYS A 149 -3.22 -11.43 14.03
N GLN A 150 -4.22 -11.98 14.71
CA GLN A 150 -4.00 -13.02 15.70
C GLN A 150 -3.32 -14.24 15.06
N GLY A 151 -2.22 -14.69 15.65
CA GLY A 151 -1.44 -15.84 15.17
C GLY A 151 -0.48 -15.54 14.02
N SER A 152 -0.42 -14.32 13.50
CA SER A 152 0.51 -13.95 12.43
C SER A 152 1.97 -14.02 12.88
N THR A 153 2.83 -14.48 11.98
CA THR A 153 4.29 -14.52 12.15
C THR A 153 4.99 -13.52 11.22
N LEU A 154 6.23 -13.12 11.55
CA LEU A 154 7.02 -12.26 10.65
C LEU A 154 7.28 -12.92 9.29
N ALA A 155 7.50 -14.24 9.27
CA ALA A 155 7.70 -14.98 8.03
C ALA A 155 6.46 -14.91 7.11
N GLU A 156 5.26 -14.99 7.68
CA GLU A 156 4.02 -14.83 6.91
C GLU A 156 3.85 -13.41 6.37
N VAL A 157 4.08 -12.39 7.20
CA VAL A 157 4.01 -10.97 6.79
C VAL A 157 5.04 -10.69 5.69
N SER A 158 6.29 -11.12 5.88
CA SER A 158 7.38 -11.04 4.90
C SER A 158 6.97 -11.62 3.55
N ARG A 159 6.44 -12.85 3.55
CA ARG A 159 5.98 -13.52 2.34
C ARG A 159 4.76 -12.86 1.69
N GLU A 160 3.80 -12.39 2.47
CA GLU A 160 2.59 -11.72 1.97
C GLU A 160 2.92 -10.40 1.25
N PHE A 161 3.89 -9.65 1.78
CA PHE A 161 4.22 -8.31 1.30
C PHE A 161 5.49 -8.24 0.45
N GLY A 162 6.25 -9.33 0.36
CA GLY A 162 7.52 -9.38 -0.37
C GLY A 162 8.65 -8.60 0.30
N SER A 163 8.49 -8.21 1.56
CA SER A 163 9.50 -7.53 2.38
C SER A 163 10.44 -8.55 3.04
N SER A 164 11.69 -8.21 3.31
CA SER A 164 12.58 -9.12 4.05
C SER A 164 12.28 -9.11 5.56
N GLU A 165 12.43 -10.25 6.25
CA GLU A 165 12.28 -10.31 7.71
C GLU A 165 13.28 -9.38 8.42
N ALA A 166 14.51 -9.25 7.89
CA ALA A 166 15.52 -8.34 8.42
C ALA A 166 15.09 -6.87 8.34
N SER A 167 14.47 -6.46 7.22
CA SER A 167 13.90 -5.13 7.05
C SER A 167 12.74 -4.90 8.02
N LEU A 168 11.86 -5.89 8.22
CA LEU A 168 10.76 -5.79 9.20
C LEU A 168 11.28 -5.64 10.63
N ILE A 169 12.25 -6.47 11.02
CA ILE A 169 12.86 -6.47 12.36
C ILE A 169 13.50 -5.12 12.66
N SER A 170 14.37 -4.65 11.75
CA SER A 170 15.11 -3.40 11.94
C SER A 170 14.19 -2.18 11.97
N ARG A 171 13.22 -2.10 11.07
CA ARG A 171 12.27 -0.97 10.99
C ARG A 171 11.35 -0.89 12.20
N ASN A 172 10.90 -2.03 12.69
CA ASN A 172 9.96 -2.09 13.81
C ASN A 172 10.64 -2.27 15.17
N SER A 173 11.98 -2.27 15.22
CA SER A 173 12.77 -2.46 16.44
C SER A 173 12.37 -3.73 17.21
N ILE A 174 12.11 -4.81 16.48
CA ILE A 174 11.65 -6.09 17.05
C ILE A 174 12.85 -6.83 17.63
N SER A 175 12.89 -7.05 18.94
CA SER A 175 14.00 -7.77 19.58
C SER A 175 13.91 -9.29 19.42
N ASP A 176 12.69 -9.84 19.45
CA ASP A 176 12.43 -11.26 19.23
C ASP A 176 11.35 -11.43 18.14
N PRO A 177 11.64 -12.09 17.00
CA PRO A 177 10.66 -12.38 15.95
C PRO A 177 9.38 -13.09 16.43
N LYS A 178 9.44 -13.83 17.55
CA LYS A 178 8.29 -14.53 18.14
C LYS A 178 7.42 -13.63 19.03
N SER A 179 7.86 -12.40 19.28
CA SER A 179 7.17 -11.45 20.17
C SER A 179 6.10 -10.59 19.47
N LEU A 180 5.71 -10.92 18.23
CA LEU A 180 4.63 -10.20 17.55
C LEU A 180 3.34 -10.30 18.35
N LEU A 181 2.75 -9.13 18.65
CA LEU A 181 1.51 -9.07 19.39
C LEU A 181 0.34 -8.80 18.42
N PRO A 182 -0.80 -9.51 18.59
CA PRO A 182 -2.02 -9.19 17.85
C PRO A 182 -2.44 -7.73 18.08
N GLY A 183 -2.80 -7.03 17.00
CA GLY A 183 -3.14 -5.61 17.04
C GLY A 183 -1.95 -4.65 16.98
N GLN A 184 -0.71 -5.15 17.02
CA GLN A 184 0.48 -4.33 16.78
C GLN A 184 0.45 -3.77 15.36
N VAL A 185 0.78 -2.49 15.20
CA VAL A 185 0.93 -1.89 13.87
C VAL A 185 2.39 -1.93 13.46
N LEU A 186 2.68 -2.62 12.36
CA LEU A 186 4.01 -2.73 11.76
C LEU A 186 4.17 -1.76 10.59
N ASP A 187 5.34 -1.12 10.53
CA ASP A 187 5.89 -0.47 9.35
C ASP A 187 6.45 -1.55 8.42
N VAL A 188 5.74 -1.83 7.32
CA VAL A 188 6.12 -2.83 6.32
C VAL A 188 6.65 -2.09 5.08
N PRO A 189 7.98 -2.10 4.83
CA PRO A 189 8.56 -1.48 3.64
C PRO A 189 8.25 -2.35 2.41
N LEU A 190 7.39 -1.84 1.52
CA LEU A 190 7.10 -2.48 0.25
C LEU A 190 8.06 -1.96 -0.82
N THR A 191 8.61 -2.85 -1.62
CA THR A 191 9.29 -2.46 -2.86
C THR A 191 8.23 -2.07 -3.89
N GLY A 192 8.34 -0.88 -4.46
CA GLY A 192 7.50 -0.39 -5.53
C GLY A 192 8.25 -0.24 -6.85
N CYS A 193 7.49 -0.14 -7.93
CA CYS A 193 7.99 0.31 -9.22
C CYS A 193 7.68 1.80 -9.38
N SER A 194 8.59 2.51 -10.07
CA SER A 194 8.37 3.87 -10.56
C SER A 194 8.52 3.89 -12.08
N SER A 195 8.06 4.96 -12.74
CA SER A 195 8.21 5.13 -14.19
C SER A 195 9.05 6.37 -14.43
N SER A 196 10.18 6.18 -15.10
CA SER A 196 11.04 7.26 -15.58
C SER A 196 10.43 8.01 -16.77
N SER A 197 9.44 7.42 -17.44
CA SER A 197 8.77 8.02 -18.59
C SER A 197 7.76 9.10 -18.21
N ILE A 198 7.25 9.12 -16.96
CA ILE A 198 6.27 10.11 -16.51
C ILE A 198 6.98 11.47 -16.32
N HIS A 199 6.49 12.49 -17.02
CA HIS A 199 7.01 13.86 -16.93
C HIS A 199 6.80 14.47 -15.55
N ARG A 200 7.75 15.31 -15.11
CA ARG A 200 7.72 16.00 -13.81
C ARG A 200 6.50 16.91 -13.62
N ASP A 201 5.96 17.41 -14.72
CA ASP A 201 4.81 18.32 -14.72
C ASP A 201 3.47 17.55 -14.68
N SER A 202 3.50 16.23 -14.82
CA SER A 202 2.30 15.40 -14.70
C SER A 202 1.82 15.33 -13.25
N PRO A 203 0.51 15.42 -12.97
CA PRO A 203 -0.02 15.26 -11.62
C PRO A 203 0.28 13.91 -10.96
N ASP A 204 0.58 12.87 -11.75
CA ASP A 204 0.98 11.54 -11.25
C ASP A 204 2.50 11.30 -11.30
N TYR A 205 3.29 12.36 -11.43
CA TYR A 205 4.73 12.27 -11.28
C TYR A 205 5.12 11.75 -9.89
N GLY A 206 6.05 10.80 -9.85
CA GLY A 206 6.50 10.18 -8.60
C GLY A 206 5.52 9.15 -8.02
N LEU A 207 4.47 8.76 -8.76
CA LEU A 207 3.59 7.67 -8.37
C LEU A 207 4.39 6.36 -8.24
N LEU A 208 4.29 5.74 -7.07
CA LEU A 208 4.87 4.42 -6.81
C LEU A 208 3.75 3.38 -6.74
N VAL A 209 3.97 2.24 -7.40
CA VAL A 209 3.03 1.12 -7.36
C VAL A 209 3.72 -0.05 -6.66
N PRO A 210 3.19 -0.55 -5.53
CA PRO A 210 3.76 -1.72 -4.86
C PRO A 210 3.85 -2.93 -5.78
N ASN A 211 4.87 -3.75 -5.59
CA ASN A 211 5.01 -5.00 -6.32
C ASN A 211 3.79 -5.92 -6.16
N GLY A 212 3.37 -6.55 -7.26
CA GLY A 212 2.17 -7.39 -7.33
C GLY A 212 0.86 -6.60 -7.26
N SER A 213 0.90 -5.29 -7.49
CA SER A 213 -0.29 -4.43 -7.46
C SER A 213 -0.39 -3.52 -8.68
N TYR A 214 -1.49 -2.78 -8.76
CA TYR A 214 -1.72 -1.78 -9.81
C TYR A 214 -2.31 -0.50 -9.22
N ALA A 215 -2.09 0.61 -9.92
CA ALA A 215 -2.71 1.90 -9.68
C ALA A 215 -3.50 2.32 -10.93
N LEU A 216 -4.58 3.06 -10.72
CA LEU A 216 -5.32 3.73 -11.77
C LEU A 216 -4.97 5.22 -11.73
N THR A 217 -4.66 5.80 -12.89
CA THR A 217 -4.34 7.23 -13.05
C THR A 217 -5.09 7.82 -14.25
N ALA A 218 -4.97 9.13 -14.44
CA ALA A 218 -5.59 9.89 -15.52
C ALA A 218 -7.10 9.60 -15.65
N GLY A 219 -7.85 9.80 -14.56
CA GLY A 219 -9.30 9.57 -14.55
C GLY A 219 -9.70 8.11 -14.74
N ASN A 220 -8.90 7.17 -14.23
CA ASN A 220 -9.05 5.72 -14.39
C ASN A 220 -8.81 5.17 -15.81
N CYS A 221 -8.33 6.01 -16.73
CA CYS A 221 -8.05 5.59 -18.10
C CYS A 221 -6.76 4.79 -18.24
N ILE A 222 -5.81 4.97 -17.32
CA ILE A 222 -4.52 4.29 -17.37
C ILE A 222 -4.39 3.41 -16.14
N ARG A 223 -4.07 2.14 -16.38
CA ARG A 223 -3.70 1.18 -15.33
C ARG A 223 -2.18 0.98 -15.39
N LEU A 224 -1.50 1.33 -14.31
CA LEU A 224 -0.08 1.08 -14.10
C LEU A 224 0.04 -0.11 -13.17
N TRP A 225 0.79 -1.15 -13.52
CA TRP A 225 0.98 -2.32 -12.68
C TRP A 225 2.45 -2.65 -12.52
N CYS A 226 2.81 -3.15 -11.34
CA CYS A 226 4.19 -3.48 -10.97
C CYS A 226 4.29 -4.98 -10.78
N ALA A 227 5.15 -5.63 -11.57
CA ALA A 227 5.49 -7.03 -11.42
C ALA A 227 6.91 -7.18 -10.85
N LYS A 228 7.15 -8.32 -10.20
CA LYS A 228 8.47 -8.70 -9.70
C LYS A 228 9.33 -9.20 -10.87
N THR A 229 9.77 -8.29 -11.73
CA THR A 229 10.80 -8.57 -12.75
C THR A 229 12.17 -8.08 -12.27
N PRO A 230 13.28 -8.60 -12.80
CA PRO A 230 14.64 -8.15 -12.44
C PRO A 230 14.85 -6.63 -12.55
N ASP A 231 14.11 -5.98 -13.46
CA ASP A 231 14.28 -4.54 -13.77
C ASP A 231 13.30 -3.62 -13.02
N SER A 232 12.36 -4.18 -12.23
CA SER A 232 11.37 -3.41 -11.44
C SER A 232 10.63 -2.31 -12.24
N LEU A 233 10.25 -2.61 -13.48
CA LEU A 233 9.60 -1.64 -14.38
C LEU A 233 8.08 -1.59 -14.15
N LEU A 234 7.52 -0.38 -14.22
CA LEU A 234 6.07 -0.19 -14.31
C LEU A 234 5.57 -0.59 -15.69
N ASN A 235 4.78 -1.67 -15.76
CA ASN A 235 4.04 -2.03 -16.94
C ASN A 235 2.72 -1.26 -16.98
N THR A 236 2.20 -1.01 -18.17
CA THR A 236 1.04 -0.13 -18.35
C THR A 236 0.01 -0.75 -19.27
N THR A 237 -1.27 -0.51 -18.97
CA THR A 237 -2.42 -0.97 -19.75
C THR A 237 -3.42 0.17 -19.90
N LEU A 238 -3.84 0.42 -21.14
CA LEU A 238 -4.90 1.39 -21.45
C LEU A 238 -6.28 0.81 -21.14
N ARG A 239 -7.15 1.60 -20.52
CA ARG A 239 -8.54 1.22 -20.20
C ARG A 239 -9.60 2.09 -20.87
N CYS A 240 -9.21 3.14 -21.58
CA CYS A 240 -10.12 4.05 -22.28
C CYS A 240 -9.91 4.00 -23.80
N ASN A 241 -10.93 4.37 -24.56
CA ASN A 241 -10.86 4.46 -26.02
C ASN A 241 -10.23 5.81 -26.44
N GLN A 242 -8.93 5.98 -26.15
CA GLN A 242 -8.15 7.16 -26.53
C GLN A 242 -6.96 6.73 -27.39
N PRO A 243 -6.68 7.40 -28.51
CA PRO A 243 -5.48 7.09 -29.30
C PRO A 243 -4.24 7.46 -28.49
N LEU A 244 -3.46 6.46 -28.11
CA LEU A 244 -2.24 6.66 -27.32
C LEU A 244 -1.02 7.04 -28.19
N CYS A 245 -0.99 6.57 -29.43
CA CYS A 245 0.11 6.78 -30.37
C CYS A 245 -0.52 7.01 -31.77
N ASN A 246 0.13 7.79 -32.64
CA ASN A 246 -0.38 8.17 -33.97
C ASN A 246 -0.36 6.99 -34.98
N SER A 247 -1.12 5.92 -34.73
CA SER A 247 -1.36 4.87 -35.73
C SER A 247 -2.83 4.44 -35.76
N ASN A 248 -3.33 4.25 -36.97
CA ASN A 248 -4.74 4.04 -37.33
C ASN A 248 -5.29 2.65 -36.97
N GLU A 249 -5.04 2.11 -35.78
CA GLU A 249 -5.64 0.83 -35.36
C GLU A 249 -6.08 0.86 -33.89
N SER A 250 -7.30 0.39 -33.66
CA SER A 250 -8.02 0.31 -32.40
C SER A 250 -8.96 -0.90 -32.48
N PRO A 251 -9.53 -1.41 -31.38
CA PRO A 251 -8.95 -1.82 -30.13
C PRO A 251 -9.27 -3.31 -29.86
N ASP A 252 -8.30 -4.12 -29.41
CA ASP A 252 -8.68 -5.36 -28.72
C ASP A 252 -7.85 -5.64 -27.46
N HIS A 253 -8.53 -5.46 -26.34
CA HIS A 253 -8.48 -6.15 -25.05
C HIS A 253 -7.33 -7.13 -24.76
N GLN A 254 -6.09 -6.66 -24.80
CA GLN A 254 -4.99 -7.03 -23.87
C GLN A 254 -3.74 -6.27 -24.32
N LEU A 255 -3.79 -4.95 -24.18
CA LEU A 255 -2.65 -4.10 -24.54
C LEU A 255 -1.69 -4.04 -23.35
N GLU A 256 -0.76 -4.99 -23.30
CA GLU A 256 0.59 -4.64 -22.88
C GLU A 256 0.99 -3.46 -23.78
N ILE A 257 1.28 -2.29 -23.19
CA ILE A 257 1.83 -1.17 -23.95
C ILE A 257 3.31 -1.51 -24.22
N GLN A 258 3.45 -2.48 -25.12
CA GLN A 258 4.61 -3.13 -25.68
C GLN A 258 4.22 -3.42 -27.14
N ILE A 259 3.88 -2.40 -27.91
CA ILE A 259 3.53 -2.58 -29.32
C ILE A 259 4.79 -2.32 -30.15
N PRO A 260 5.55 -3.34 -30.57
CA PRO A 260 6.67 -3.14 -31.47
C PRO A 260 6.17 -2.80 -32.86
N TYR A 261 6.41 -1.56 -33.34
CA TYR A 261 6.41 -1.32 -34.78
C TYR A 261 7.68 -1.93 -35.37
N ILE A 262 7.57 -2.96 -36.19
CA ILE A 262 8.71 -3.59 -36.88
C ILE A 262 8.78 -3.02 -38.29
N SER A 263 9.66 -2.04 -38.50
CA SER A 263 10.18 -1.77 -39.84
C SER A 263 11.64 -2.21 -39.89
N ALA A 264 11.88 -3.34 -40.55
CA ALA A 264 13.16 -3.92 -40.99
C ALA A 264 14.28 -4.19 -39.96
N CYS A 265 14.40 -3.46 -38.86
CA CYS A 265 15.36 -3.70 -37.76
C CYS A 265 15.04 -2.86 -36.50
N MET A 266 14.15 -1.87 -36.58
CA MET A 266 13.84 -0.97 -35.47
C MET A 266 12.53 -1.37 -34.82
N VAL A 267 12.55 -1.51 -33.50
CA VAL A 267 11.38 -1.66 -32.65
C VAL A 267 11.15 -0.36 -31.90
N THR A 268 9.99 0.26 -32.10
CA THR A 268 9.58 1.45 -31.36
C THR A 268 8.59 1.07 -30.27
N TRP A 269 8.90 1.46 -29.03
CA TRP A 269 8.07 1.29 -27.85
C TRP A 269 7.37 2.60 -27.53
N CYS A 270 6.07 2.56 -27.26
CA CYS A 270 5.30 3.71 -26.78
C CYS A 270 5.13 3.55 -25.26
N PHE A 271 5.40 4.58 -24.47
CA PHE A 271 5.27 4.55 -23.01
C PHE A 271 4.31 5.63 -22.56
N TYR A 272 3.54 5.35 -21.50
CA TYR A 272 2.80 6.37 -20.79
C TYR A 272 3.76 7.40 -20.18
N ALA A 273 3.52 8.68 -20.47
CA ALA A 273 4.37 9.79 -20.06
C ALA A 273 3.68 10.79 -19.12
N GLY A 274 2.48 10.46 -18.64
CA GLY A 274 1.69 11.30 -17.73
C GLY A 274 0.39 11.79 -18.37
N PHE A 275 -0.26 12.75 -17.72
CA PHE A 275 -1.44 13.40 -18.24
C PHE A 275 -1.44 14.88 -17.88
N ASP A 276 -2.09 15.70 -18.71
CA ASP A 276 -2.33 17.11 -18.40
C ASP A 276 -3.76 17.47 -18.81
N ASN A 277 -4.52 18.08 -17.89
CA ASN A 277 -5.91 18.50 -18.13
C ASN A 277 -6.81 17.42 -18.78
N GLY A 278 -6.62 16.15 -18.38
CA GLY A 278 -7.37 14.99 -18.90
C GLY A 278 -6.86 14.42 -20.23
N LYS A 279 -5.85 15.04 -20.85
CA LYS A 279 -5.17 14.52 -22.04
C LYS A 279 -4.02 13.60 -21.63
N ILE A 280 -3.99 12.39 -22.20
CA ILE A 280 -2.90 11.44 -21.99
C ILE A 280 -1.66 11.87 -22.78
N LEU A 281 -0.50 11.80 -22.14
CA LEU A 281 0.81 12.04 -22.74
C LEU A 281 1.52 10.70 -22.93
N THR A 282 2.23 10.56 -24.05
CA THR A 282 3.04 9.38 -24.36
C THR A 282 4.40 9.79 -24.89
N THR A 283 5.39 8.90 -24.72
CA THR A 283 6.75 9.06 -25.25
C THR A 283 7.16 7.80 -26.00
N THR A 284 8.03 7.92 -27.00
CA THR A 284 8.45 6.79 -27.83
C THR A 284 9.95 6.57 -27.76
N THR A 285 10.38 5.32 -27.59
CA THR A 285 11.79 4.93 -27.65
C THR A 285 11.97 3.87 -28.73
N SER A 286 12.91 4.08 -29.65
CA SER A 286 13.26 3.09 -30.67
C SER A 286 14.56 2.38 -30.33
N SER A 287 14.58 1.04 -30.40
CA SER A 287 15.79 0.23 -30.30
C SER A 287 15.98 -0.62 -31.56
N SER A 288 17.22 -0.79 -32.00
CA SER A 288 17.55 -1.72 -33.07
C SER A 288 17.65 -3.13 -32.49
N THR A 289 16.90 -4.10 -33.03
CA THR A 289 17.02 -5.52 -32.67
C THR A 289 18.07 -6.25 -33.50
N CYS A 290 18.65 -5.57 -34.50
CA CYS A 290 19.73 -6.10 -35.30
C CYS A 290 21.06 -5.85 -34.59
N GLY A 291 21.53 -6.86 -33.85
CA GLY A 291 22.90 -6.91 -33.35
C GLY A 291 23.89 -7.24 -34.47
N GLU A 292 25.09 -6.70 -34.38
CA GLU A 292 26.24 -7.17 -35.15
C GLU A 292 26.37 -8.69 -35.01
N LEU A 293 26.54 -9.38 -36.14
CA LEU A 293 26.84 -10.80 -36.20
C LEU A 293 28.14 -11.08 -35.42
N HIS A 294 28.03 -11.45 -34.15
CA HIS A 294 29.06 -12.21 -33.46
C HIS A 294 28.45 -13.43 -32.79
N ASP A 295 28.98 -14.57 -33.22
CA ASP A 295 28.61 -15.94 -32.91
C ASP A 295 28.59 -16.20 -31.40
N SER A 296 27.40 -16.37 -30.80
CA SER A 296 27.26 -16.99 -29.47
C SER A 296 25.83 -17.50 -29.25
N GLY A 297 25.61 -18.79 -29.57
CA GLY A 297 24.65 -19.70 -28.93
C GLY A 297 23.14 -19.34 -28.94
N PRO A 298 22.24 -20.33 -28.91
CA PRO A 298 20.81 -20.05 -28.99
C PRO A 298 20.30 -19.35 -27.71
N LEU A 299 19.82 -18.12 -27.84
CA LEU A 299 18.97 -17.46 -26.86
C LEU A 299 17.58 -18.13 -26.89
N MET A 300 17.14 -18.65 -25.74
CA MET A 300 15.83 -19.29 -25.61
C MET A 300 14.70 -18.27 -25.69
N ALA A 301 13.85 -18.40 -26.72
CA ALA A 301 12.55 -17.77 -26.77
C ALA A 301 11.57 -18.55 -25.89
N VAL A 302 10.98 -17.91 -24.89
CA VAL A 302 9.90 -18.49 -24.09
C VAL A 302 8.58 -18.15 -24.79
N ALA A 303 8.05 -19.09 -25.55
CA ALA A 303 6.66 -19.06 -26.01
C ALA A 303 5.76 -19.53 -24.87
N LEU A 304 4.87 -18.67 -24.38
CA LEU A 304 3.76 -19.08 -23.53
C LEU A 304 2.68 -19.68 -24.45
N VAL A 305 2.67 -21.01 -24.56
CA VAL A 305 1.54 -21.75 -25.16
C VAL A 305 0.54 -22.03 -24.05
N SER A 306 -0.68 -21.54 -24.18
CA SER A 306 -1.82 -21.93 -23.35
C SER A 306 -2.21 -23.38 -23.66
N LEU A 307 -2.20 -24.23 -22.62
CA LEU A 307 -3.00 -25.45 -22.56
C LEU A 307 -3.97 -25.31 -21.40
#